data_AF-A0A535JTT9-F1
#
_entry.id   AF-A0A535JTT9-F1
#
_cell.length_a   1.000
_cell.length_b   1.000
_cell.length_c   1.000
_cell.angle_alpha   90.00
_cell.angle_beta   90.00
_cell.angle_gamma   90.00
#
_symmetry.space_group_name_H-M   'P 1'
#
loop_
_entity.id
_entity.type
_entity.pdbx_description
1 polymer ?
#
loop_
_entity_poly.entity_id
_entity_poly.type
_entity_poly.pdbx_seq_one_letter_code
_entity_poly.pdbx_strand_id
1 'polypeptide(L)'
;MASVAAGVCLGLGTAALWLATTTPNPYGAVANAQLTKVFAASWTLVFGPIGLLILTRRAGNRIGWVALALGFIFAFNSITSDFSTLSGGPASDVGLTLELVGNVGWLMWVLLLGWFLLLFPTGHLPSHRWRPLAWGLAVWAPLYMAAAVLAPQSMSAGAPTPNRYITISGALGEFLNIVLTVLNVLVLPVIIGPLIAAIVRFRHSRGAERQQLKWLAYWAGLTACALVVSVVAPNPATILIANLSILGLPITVAIAIFRYRLYDIDVLIKRTLVYGATSAAVAVSFFLGLVALQAALRPLTSGSEFAVAASTLFSFALFQPIRRRVQDEVNRRFDRSRYNATRTVDAFADVLRDEVDLDELRADLIGSVQQTMAPAHTSLWLRERIS
;
A
#
# COMPACT_ATOMS: atom_id res chain seq x y z
N MET A 1 -5.35 -6.42 -13.74
CA MET A 1 -4.12 -6.58 -12.93
C MET A 1 -4.13 -5.73 -11.66
N ALA A 2 -4.38 -4.41 -11.72
CA ALA A 2 -4.41 -3.57 -10.52
C ALA A 2 -5.49 -3.96 -9.49
N SER A 3 -6.67 -4.42 -9.91
CA SER A 3 -7.71 -4.90 -8.99
C SER A 3 -7.31 -6.17 -8.21
N VAL A 4 -6.55 -7.07 -8.85
CA VAL A 4 -6.05 -8.31 -8.23
C VAL A 4 -4.95 -7.99 -7.22
N ALA A 5 -4.00 -7.11 -7.58
CA ALA A 5 -2.97 -6.65 -6.66
C ALA A 5 -3.55 -5.91 -5.44
N ALA A 6 -4.64 -5.15 -5.62
CA ALA A 6 -5.36 -4.49 -4.54
C ALA A 6 -5.96 -5.48 -3.55
N GLY A 7 -6.64 -6.50 -4.08
CA GLY A 7 -7.24 -7.57 -3.29
C GLY A 7 -6.19 -8.39 -2.56
N VAL A 8 -5.02 -8.64 -3.18
CA VAL A 8 -3.90 -9.34 -2.55
C VAL A 8 -3.26 -8.50 -1.45
N CYS A 9 -2.99 -7.20 -1.66
CA CYS A 9 -2.42 -6.35 -0.60
C CYS A 9 -3.38 -6.14 0.57
N LEU A 10 -4.68 -5.93 0.32
CA LEU A 10 -5.69 -5.83 1.37
C LEU A 10 -5.88 -7.16 2.09
N GLY A 11 -5.94 -8.27 1.34
CA GLY A 11 -6.04 -9.62 1.89
C GLY A 11 -4.86 -9.98 2.79
N LEU A 12 -3.63 -9.69 2.34
CA LEU A 12 -2.40 -9.89 3.13
C LEU A 12 -2.36 -8.97 4.35
N GLY A 13 -2.79 -7.71 4.24
CA GLY A 13 -2.90 -6.79 5.37
C GLY A 13 -3.91 -7.26 6.41
N THR A 14 -5.08 -7.74 5.98
CA THR A 14 -6.10 -8.30 6.88
C THR A 14 -5.66 -9.64 7.49
N ALA A 15 -4.96 -10.49 6.74
CA ALA A 15 -4.42 -11.75 7.24
C ALA A 15 -3.33 -11.51 8.29
N ALA A 16 -2.43 -10.55 8.04
CA ALA A 16 -1.42 -10.14 9.01
C ALA A 16 -2.05 -9.55 10.28
N LEU A 17 -3.09 -8.73 10.14
CA LEU A 17 -3.82 -8.16 11.29
C LEU A 17 -4.58 -9.24 12.09
N TRP A 18 -5.16 -10.23 11.41
CA TRP A 18 -5.87 -11.33 12.05
C TRP A 18 -4.92 -12.31 12.76
N LEU A 19 -3.79 -12.66 12.13
CA LEU A 19 -2.72 -13.46 12.74
C LEU A 19 -2.11 -12.74 13.95
N ALA A 20 -1.99 -11.41 13.86
CA ALA A 20 -1.52 -10.59 14.96
C ALA A 20 -2.41 -10.67 16.21
N THR A 21 -3.73 -10.82 16.03
CA THR A 21 -4.70 -10.90 17.14
C THR A 21 -4.90 -12.32 17.69
N THR A 22 -4.51 -13.37 16.96
CA THR A 22 -4.85 -14.76 17.27
C THR A 22 -3.70 -15.62 17.77
N THR A 23 -2.44 -15.23 17.54
CA THR A 23 -1.26 -16.00 17.94
C THR A 23 -0.84 -15.69 19.39
N PRO A 24 -0.83 -16.69 20.31
CA PRO A 24 -0.31 -16.52 21.66
C PRO A 24 1.20 -16.29 21.63
N ASN A 25 1.66 -15.29 22.36
CA ASN A 25 3.06 -14.85 22.31
C ASN A 25 3.93 -15.61 23.35
N PRO A 26 5.00 -16.30 22.94
CA PRO A 26 5.86 -17.06 23.85
C PRO A 26 6.82 -16.19 24.69
N TYR A 27 7.01 -14.91 24.35
CA TYR A 27 7.86 -13.99 25.11
C TYR A 27 6.97 -13.02 25.91
N GLY A 28 6.89 -13.19 27.23
CA GLY A 28 6.01 -12.47 28.17
C GLY A 28 6.10 -10.92 28.25
N ALA A 29 6.64 -10.24 27.24
CA ALA A 29 6.58 -8.78 27.08
C ALA A 29 5.39 -8.38 26.20
N VAL A 30 4.18 -8.49 26.75
CA VAL A 30 2.90 -8.32 26.03
C VAL A 30 2.78 -6.95 25.32
N ALA A 31 3.38 -5.90 25.88
CA ALA A 31 3.29 -4.54 25.32
C ALA A 31 4.15 -4.31 24.06
N ASN A 32 5.40 -4.82 24.01
CA ASN A 32 6.31 -4.57 22.88
C ASN A 32 5.94 -5.39 21.63
N ALA A 33 5.42 -6.61 21.82
CA ALA A 33 5.06 -7.48 20.70
C ALA A 33 3.79 -7.03 19.97
N GLN A 34 2.75 -6.61 20.71
CA GLN A 34 1.53 -6.06 20.10
C GLN A 34 1.82 -4.75 19.35
N LEU A 35 2.64 -3.86 19.91
CA LEU A 35 3.07 -2.64 19.23
C LEU A 35 3.79 -2.97 17.92
N THR A 36 4.73 -3.91 17.92
CA THR A 36 5.47 -4.32 16.72
C THR A 36 4.53 -4.83 15.62
N LYS A 37 3.50 -5.61 15.98
CA LYS A 37 2.47 -6.09 15.05
C LYS A 37 1.58 -4.97 14.51
N VAL A 38 1.20 -4.01 15.35
CA VAL A 38 0.45 -2.81 14.93
C VAL A 38 1.27 -1.96 13.96
N PHE A 39 2.58 -1.80 14.22
CA PHE A 39 3.49 -1.14 13.29
C PHE A 39 3.55 -1.89 11.96
N ALA A 40 3.64 -3.22 11.98
CA ALA A 40 3.70 -4.06 10.79
C ALA A 40 2.47 -3.91 9.87
N ALA A 41 1.29 -3.97 10.47
CA ALA A 41 0.05 -3.75 9.75
C ALA A 41 -0.04 -2.32 9.19
N SER A 42 0.38 -1.32 9.97
CA SER A 42 0.39 0.08 9.55
C SER A 42 1.25 0.29 8.30
N TRP A 43 2.44 -0.29 8.23
CA TRP A 43 3.31 -0.19 7.05
C TRP A 43 2.67 -0.75 5.79
N THR A 44 2.07 -1.94 5.90
CA THR A 44 1.37 -2.61 4.81
C THR A 44 0.18 -1.78 4.32
N LEU A 45 -0.63 -1.29 5.26
CA LEU A 45 -1.84 -0.52 4.98
C LEU A 45 -1.57 0.87 4.43
N VAL A 46 -0.40 1.45 4.69
CA VAL A 46 -0.04 2.75 4.12
C VAL A 46 0.64 2.57 2.76
N PHE A 47 1.71 1.77 2.64
CA PHE A 47 2.47 1.67 1.39
C PHE A 47 1.74 0.90 0.28
N GLY A 48 1.03 -0.18 0.63
CA GLY A 48 0.33 -1.02 -0.34
C GLY A 48 -0.70 -0.24 -1.17
N PRO A 49 -1.68 0.43 -0.54
CA PRO A 49 -2.67 1.24 -1.26
C PRO A 49 -2.06 2.42 -2.02
N ILE A 50 -1.05 3.10 -1.46
CA ILE A 50 -0.37 4.21 -2.15
C ILE A 50 0.29 3.72 -3.44
N GLY A 51 1.08 2.64 -3.36
CA GLY A 51 1.77 2.07 -4.52
C GLY A 51 0.81 1.61 -5.60
N LEU A 52 -0.25 0.90 -5.19
CA LEU A 52 -1.30 0.46 -6.08
C LEU A 52 -1.99 1.62 -6.79
N LEU A 53 -2.37 2.66 -6.05
CA LEU A 53 -3.05 3.83 -6.58
C LEU A 53 -2.19 4.54 -7.61
N ILE A 54 -0.88 4.67 -7.38
CA ILE A 54 0.07 5.25 -8.36
C ILE A 54 0.12 4.41 -9.64
N LEU A 55 0.22 3.08 -9.53
CA LEU A 55 0.38 2.17 -10.67
C LEU A 55 -0.85 2.08 -11.56
N THR A 56 -2.05 2.27 -11.02
CA THR A 56 -3.30 2.25 -11.82
C THR A 56 -3.36 3.35 -12.88
N ARG A 57 -2.62 4.46 -12.70
CA ARG A 57 -2.58 5.60 -13.62
C ARG A 57 -1.26 5.68 -14.38
N ARG A 58 -0.15 5.41 -13.71
CA ARG A 58 1.19 5.45 -14.30
C ARG A 58 1.87 4.10 -14.07
N ALA A 59 1.48 3.10 -14.87
CA ALA A 59 2.04 1.74 -14.78
C ALA A 59 3.58 1.71 -14.94
N GLY A 60 4.16 2.69 -15.62
CA GLY A 60 5.62 2.86 -15.75
C GLY A 60 6.29 3.62 -14.60
N ASN A 61 5.56 4.10 -13.59
CA ASN A 61 6.16 4.85 -12.50
C ASN A 61 6.85 3.91 -11.51
N ARG A 62 8.19 4.00 -11.47
CA ARG A 62 9.07 3.23 -10.57
C ARG A 62 8.68 3.38 -9.10
N ILE A 63 8.24 4.57 -8.68
CA ILE A 63 7.90 4.85 -7.28
C ILE A 63 6.65 4.07 -6.84
N GLY A 64 5.68 3.87 -7.73
CA GLY A 64 4.50 3.06 -7.45
C GLY A 64 4.85 1.59 -7.21
N TRP A 65 5.76 1.04 -8.02
CA TRP A 65 6.29 -0.32 -7.84
C TRP A 65 7.06 -0.48 -6.53
N VAL A 66 7.94 0.47 -6.21
CA VAL A 66 8.71 0.43 -4.95
C VAL A 66 7.79 0.52 -3.74
N ALA A 67 6.79 1.40 -3.74
CA ALA A 67 5.80 1.50 -2.67
C ALA A 67 4.97 0.21 -2.51
N LEU A 68 4.55 -0.40 -3.62
CA LEU A 68 3.80 -1.67 -3.56
C LEU A 68 4.68 -2.81 -3.03
N ALA A 69 5.94 -2.89 -3.46
CA ALA A 69 6.91 -3.85 -2.96
C ALA A 69 7.19 -3.66 -1.45
N LEU A 70 7.30 -2.42 -0.97
CA LEU A 70 7.44 -2.10 0.45
C LEU A 70 6.26 -2.65 1.28
N GLY A 71 5.02 -2.44 0.83
CA GLY A 71 3.86 -2.97 1.52
C GLY A 71 3.82 -4.51 1.52
N PHE A 72 4.13 -5.13 0.37
CA PHE A 72 4.11 -6.57 0.20
C PHE A 72 5.19 -7.28 1.04
N ILE A 73 6.42 -6.80 1.00
CA ILE A 73 7.56 -7.39 1.71
C ILE A 73 7.34 -7.32 3.23
N PHE A 74 6.77 -6.21 3.72
CA PHE A 74 6.48 -6.10 5.15
C PHE A 74 5.37 -7.07 5.59
N ALA A 75 4.29 -7.18 4.80
CA ALA A 75 3.23 -8.16 5.06
C ALA A 75 3.78 -9.59 5.07
N PHE A 76 4.62 -9.91 4.08
CA PHE A 76 5.28 -11.21 3.96
C PHE A 76 6.17 -11.50 5.17
N ASN A 77 7.03 -10.54 5.57
CA ASN A 77 7.86 -10.64 6.78
C ASN A 77 7.01 -10.91 8.04
N SER A 78 5.90 -10.19 8.22
CA SER A 78 4.99 -10.37 9.36
C SER A 78 4.41 -11.79 9.38
N ILE A 79 3.93 -12.28 8.23
CA ILE A 79 3.36 -13.62 8.10
C ILE A 79 4.43 -14.68 8.42
N THR A 80 5.64 -14.58 7.87
CA THR A 80 6.70 -15.55 8.12
C THR A 80 7.13 -15.60 9.59
N SER A 81 7.13 -14.45 10.27
CA SER A 81 7.43 -14.36 11.71
C SER A 81 6.36 -15.05 12.57
N ASP A 82 5.09 -14.79 12.27
CA ASP A 82 3.97 -15.44 12.97
C ASP A 82 3.95 -16.97 12.73
N PHE A 83 4.19 -17.42 11.50
CA PHE A 83 4.27 -18.85 11.18
C PHE A 83 5.48 -19.53 11.79
N SER A 84 6.64 -18.86 11.85
CA SER A 84 7.81 -19.38 12.56
C SER A 84 7.46 -19.70 14.01
N THR A 85 6.80 -18.77 14.69
CA THR A 85 6.35 -18.93 16.08
C THR A 85 5.38 -20.11 16.23
N LEU A 86 4.40 -20.23 15.33
CA LEU A 86 3.42 -21.33 15.33
C LEU A 86 4.05 -22.71 15.07
N SER A 87 5.13 -22.77 14.29
CA SER A 87 5.84 -24.01 13.98
C SER A 87 6.78 -24.52 15.09
N GLY A 88 6.81 -23.85 16.25
CA GLY A 88 7.72 -24.18 17.36
C GLY A 88 8.96 -23.29 17.41
N GLY A 89 8.96 -22.18 16.67
CA GLY A 89 10.03 -21.19 16.65
C GLY A 89 11.35 -21.72 16.08
N PRO A 90 12.48 -21.05 16.40
CA PRO A 90 13.80 -21.42 15.90
C PRO A 90 14.28 -22.81 16.32
N ALA A 91 13.60 -23.47 17.27
CA ALA A 91 13.89 -24.84 17.69
C ALA A 91 13.51 -25.87 16.62
N SER A 92 12.53 -25.58 15.77
CA SER A 92 12.13 -26.43 14.65
C SER A 92 12.89 -26.05 13.37
N ASP A 93 13.20 -27.03 12.51
CA ASP A 93 13.85 -26.76 11.21
C ASP A 93 12.99 -25.82 10.35
N VAL A 94 11.67 -26.03 10.35
CA VAL A 94 10.71 -25.20 9.61
C VAL A 94 10.66 -23.78 10.17
N GLY A 95 10.56 -23.61 11.48
CA GLY A 95 10.51 -22.29 12.11
C GLY A 95 11.80 -21.49 11.91
N LEU A 96 12.96 -22.14 11.97
CA LEU A 96 14.25 -21.53 11.65
C LEU A 96 14.30 -21.03 10.21
N THR A 97 13.84 -21.82 9.24
CA THR A 97 13.80 -21.38 7.83
C THR A 97 12.85 -20.20 7.63
N LEU A 98 11.70 -20.19 8.29
CA LEU A 98 10.73 -19.10 8.21
C LEU A 98 11.27 -17.81 8.83
N GLU A 99 12.02 -17.90 9.93
CA GLU A 99 12.68 -16.76 10.56
C GLU A 99 13.78 -16.17 9.66
N LEU A 100 14.59 -17.01 9.02
CA LEU A 100 15.56 -16.59 8.02
C LEU A 100 14.90 -15.84 6.86
N VAL A 101 13.85 -16.42 6.29
CA VAL A 101 13.07 -15.80 5.20
C VAL A 101 12.49 -14.46 5.66
N GLY A 102 12.00 -14.39 6.90
CA GLY A 102 11.56 -13.14 7.52
C GLY A 102 12.68 -12.10 7.57
N ASN A 103 13.84 -12.44 8.13
CA ASN A 103 14.98 -11.53 8.25
C ASN A 103 15.47 -10.99 6.89
N VAL A 104 15.49 -11.83 5.84
CA VAL A 104 15.74 -11.37 4.46
C VAL A 104 14.71 -10.33 4.03
N GLY A 105 13.42 -10.59 4.30
CA GLY A 105 12.33 -9.67 4.00
C GLY A 105 12.50 -8.31 4.70
N TRP A 106 12.88 -8.31 5.97
CA TRP A 106 13.11 -7.07 6.71
C TRP A 106 14.27 -6.25 6.12
N LEU A 107 15.40 -6.88 5.81
CA LEU A 107 16.53 -6.21 5.16
C LEU A 107 16.15 -5.63 3.80
N MET A 108 15.43 -6.41 2.99
CA MET A 108 14.93 -5.96 1.69
C MET A 108 14.00 -4.75 1.84
N TRP A 109 13.20 -4.71 2.91
CA TRP A 109 12.33 -3.57 3.18
C TRP A 109 13.12 -2.30 3.50
N VAL A 110 14.14 -2.38 4.36
CA VAL A 110 15.01 -1.23 4.69
C VAL A 110 15.70 -0.69 3.42
N LEU A 111 16.19 -1.58 2.55
CA LEU A 111 16.75 -1.20 1.26
C LEU A 111 15.76 -0.44 0.40
N LEU A 112 14.58 -1.01 0.20
CA LEU A 112 13.56 -0.41 -0.66
C LEU A 112 13.09 0.94 -0.10
N LEU A 113 13.08 1.12 1.21
CA LEU A 113 12.71 2.40 1.83
C LEU A 113 13.79 3.46 1.54
N GLY A 114 15.07 3.09 1.65
CA GLY A 114 16.19 3.97 1.29
C GLY A 114 16.15 4.36 -0.19
N TRP A 115 15.92 3.39 -1.07
CA TRP A 115 15.74 3.64 -2.51
C TRP A 115 14.51 4.49 -2.81
N PHE A 116 13.40 4.24 -2.12
CA PHE A 116 12.18 5.02 -2.26
C PHE A 116 12.43 6.50 -1.97
N LEU A 117 13.09 6.82 -0.85
CA LEU A 117 13.43 8.19 -0.47
C LEU A 117 14.42 8.86 -1.44
N LEU A 118 15.39 8.10 -1.97
CA LEU A 118 16.34 8.62 -2.96
C LEU A 118 15.70 8.93 -4.31
N LEU A 119 14.75 8.10 -4.74
CA LEU A 119 14.08 8.24 -6.03
C LEU A 119 12.90 9.21 -5.99
N PHE A 120 12.26 9.39 -4.84
CA PHE A 120 11.09 10.26 -4.70
C PHE A 120 11.45 11.75 -4.91
N PRO A 121 10.69 12.51 -5.74
CA PRO A 121 9.42 12.17 -6.40
C PRO A 121 9.57 11.85 -7.91
N THR A 122 10.73 12.03 -8.50
CA THR A 122 10.90 12.01 -9.97
C THR A 122 11.39 10.67 -10.53
N GLY A 123 11.67 9.68 -9.67
CA GLY A 123 12.20 8.37 -10.08
C GLY A 123 13.69 8.38 -10.44
N HIS A 124 14.39 9.48 -10.16
CA HIS A 124 15.80 9.69 -10.45
C HIS A 124 16.53 10.17 -9.19
N LEU A 125 17.83 9.86 -9.10
CA LEU A 125 18.68 10.34 -8.03
C LEU A 125 18.80 11.87 -8.07
N PRO A 126 18.96 12.56 -6.92
CA PRO A 126 19.07 14.03 -6.89
C PRO A 126 20.27 14.56 -7.68
N SER A 127 21.40 13.85 -7.67
CA SER A 127 22.59 14.16 -8.46
C SER A 127 23.52 12.94 -8.56
N HIS A 128 24.54 13.01 -9.43
CA HIS A 128 25.56 11.96 -9.55
C HIS A 128 26.32 11.69 -8.23
N ARG A 129 26.38 12.67 -7.32
CA ARG A 129 27.06 12.56 -6.01
C ARG A 129 26.38 11.58 -5.05
N TRP A 130 25.12 11.22 -5.31
CA TRP A 130 24.36 10.25 -4.51
C TRP A 130 24.48 8.80 -5.02
N ARG A 131 25.17 8.57 -6.16
CA ARG A 131 25.41 7.23 -6.68
C ARG A 131 26.19 6.33 -5.71
N PRO A 132 27.26 6.80 -5.02
CA PRO A 132 27.97 5.97 -4.05
C PRO A 132 27.07 5.50 -2.91
N LEU A 133 26.15 6.35 -2.43
CA LEU A 133 25.19 5.96 -1.40
C LEU A 133 24.19 4.92 -1.91
N ALA A 134 23.70 5.08 -3.14
CA ALA A 134 22.79 4.09 -3.76
C ALA A 134 23.46 2.73 -3.96
N TRP A 135 24.73 2.71 -4.39
CA TRP A 135 25.55 1.50 -4.45
C TRP A 135 25.83 0.92 -3.07
N GLY A 136 26.16 1.78 -2.10
CA GLY A 136 26.36 1.40 -0.71
C GLY A 136 25.14 0.69 -0.13
N LEU A 137 23.94 1.25 -0.34
CA LEU A 137 22.67 0.60 0.00
C LEU A 137 22.56 -0.77 -0.67
N ALA A 138 22.72 -0.85 -2.00
CA ALA A 138 22.58 -2.09 -2.75
C ALA A 138 23.56 -3.20 -2.33
N VAL A 139 24.78 -2.84 -1.91
CA VAL A 139 25.82 -3.78 -1.49
C VAL A 139 25.71 -4.12 0.00
N TRP A 140 25.32 -3.16 0.84
CA TRP A 140 25.31 -3.32 2.30
C TRP A 140 24.37 -4.44 2.75
N ALA A 141 23.14 -4.53 2.23
CA ALA A 141 22.19 -5.54 2.69
C ALA A 141 22.55 -6.99 2.31
N PRO A 142 22.93 -7.33 1.05
CA PRO A 142 23.37 -8.69 0.76
C PRO A 142 24.63 -9.06 1.54
N LEU A 143 25.56 -8.11 1.75
CA LEU A 143 26.75 -8.33 2.56
C LEU A 143 26.40 -8.54 4.04
N TYR A 144 25.49 -7.75 4.59
CA TYR A 144 24.96 -7.91 5.95
C TYR A 144 24.27 -9.25 6.11
N MET A 145 23.42 -9.66 5.16
CA MET A 145 22.72 -10.94 5.21
C MET A 145 23.71 -12.11 5.16
N ALA A 146 24.66 -12.09 4.22
CA ALA A 146 25.66 -13.14 4.10
C ALA A 146 26.50 -13.25 5.38
N ALA A 147 26.92 -12.13 5.93
CA ALA A 147 27.68 -12.12 7.18
C ALA A 147 26.82 -12.59 8.37
N ALA A 148 25.56 -12.17 8.45
CA ALA A 148 24.65 -12.52 9.56
C ALA A 148 24.31 -14.02 9.60
N VAL A 149 24.23 -14.66 8.44
CA VAL A 149 24.01 -16.11 8.32
C VAL A 149 25.27 -16.90 8.68
N LEU A 150 26.45 -16.44 8.27
CA LEU A 150 27.70 -17.19 8.38
C LEU A 150 28.45 -16.95 9.70
N ALA A 151 28.25 -15.78 10.31
CA ALA A 151 28.96 -15.43 11.53
C ALA A 151 28.44 -16.24 12.72
N PRO A 152 29.33 -16.74 13.59
CA PRO A 152 28.95 -17.31 14.87
C PRO A 152 28.40 -16.20 15.78
N GLN A 153 27.11 -15.93 15.64
CA GLN A 153 26.38 -14.99 16.49
C GLN A 153 25.79 -15.72 17.70
N SER A 154 25.94 -15.17 18.90
CA SER A 154 25.09 -15.53 20.04
C SER A 154 23.81 -14.70 19.95
N MET A 155 22.76 -15.23 19.31
CA MET A 155 21.44 -14.59 19.42
C MET A 155 20.87 -14.91 20.80
N SER A 156 21.04 -14.00 21.75
CA SER A 156 19.94 -13.41 22.53
C SER A 156 20.44 -12.80 23.83
N ALA A 157 19.98 -11.58 24.10
CA ALA A 157 19.73 -11.16 25.47
C ALA A 157 18.57 -12.01 26.04
N GLY A 158 18.88 -13.20 26.56
CA GLY A 158 17.99 -13.95 27.45
C GLY A 158 17.57 -15.37 27.06
N ALA A 159 17.97 -15.92 25.91
CA ALA A 159 17.72 -17.34 25.59
C ALA A 159 18.96 -17.99 24.95
N PRO A 160 19.48 -19.11 25.49
CA PRO A 160 20.60 -19.83 24.91
C PRO A 160 20.10 -20.73 23.77
N THR A 161 19.62 -20.15 22.69
CA THR A 161 19.48 -20.90 21.44
C THR A 161 20.78 -20.70 20.66
N PRO A 162 21.61 -21.77 20.50
CA PRO A 162 22.74 -21.71 19.60
C PRO A 162 22.26 -21.24 18.24
N ASN A 163 22.98 -20.30 17.64
CA ASN A 163 22.73 -19.94 16.27
C ASN A 163 22.91 -21.19 15.40
N ARG A 164 21.79 -21.77 14.96
CA ARG A 164 21.74 -23.00 14.17
C ARG A 164 21.95 -22.72 12.67
N TYR A 165 22.43 -21.53 12.31
CA TYR A 165 22.96 -21.29 10.98
C TYR A 165 24.28 -22.04 10.77
N ILE A 166 24.72 -22.12 9.52
CA ILE A 166 26.03 -22.68 9.13
C ILE A 166 27.10 -21.75 9.71
N THR A 167 27.46 -21.96 10.96
CA THR A 167 28.44 -21.13 11.65
C THR A 167 29.84 -21.55 11.23
N ILE A 168 30.60 -20.61 10.68
CA ILE A 168 32.00 -20.82 10.38
C ILE A 168 32.80 -20.48 11.64
N SER A 169 33.47 -21.47 12.23
CA SER A 169 34.30 -21.30 13.42
C SER A 169 35.76 -20.95 13.06
N GLY A 170 36.53 -20.53 14.07
CA GLY A 170 37.95 -20.15 13.91
C GLY A 170 38.15 -18.72 13.40
N ALA A 171 39.33 -18.45 12.84
CA ALA A 171 39.75 -17.10 12.40
C ALA A 171 38.78 -16.47 11.38
N LEU A 172 38.17 -17.28 10.51
CA LEU A 172 37.15 -16.81 9.56
C LEU A 172 35.87 -16.35 10.28
N GLY A 173 35.46 -17.02 11.35
CA GLY A 173 34.32 -16.62 12.18
C GLY A 173 34.55 -15.30 12.90
N GLU A 174 35.76 -15.09 13.45
CA GLU A 174 36.16 -13.82 14.07
C GLU A 174 36.18 -12.67 13.06
N PHE A 175 36.72 -12.92 11.86
CA PHE A 175 36.68 -11.96 10.76
C PHE A 175 35.24 -11.58 10.38
N LEU A 176 34.34 -12.57 10.24
CA LEU A 176 32.92 -12.32 9.94
C LEU A 176 32.22 -11.51 11.03
N ASN A 177 32.58 -11.71 12.30
CA ASN A 177 32.06 -10.90 13.41
C ASN A 177 32.54 -9.44 13.31
N ILE A 178 33.82 -9.20 12.99
CA ILE A 178 34.33 -7.84 12.75
C ILE A 178 33.58 -7.19 11.58
N VAL A 179 33.40 -7.92 10.48
CA VAL A 179 32.61 -7.44 9.33
C VAL A 179 31.20 -7.07 9.75
N LEU A 180 30.52 -7.91 10.54
CA LEU A 180 29.19 -7.59 11.06
C LEU A 180 29.17 -6.37 11.98
N THR A 181 30.16 -6.20 12.85
CA THR A 181 30.26 -4.99 13.68
C THR A 181 30.39 -3.74 12.82
N VAL A 182 31.24 -3.78 11.79
CA VAL A 182 31.39 -2.67 10.83
C VAL A 182 30.07 -2.41 10.10
N LEU A 183 29.39 -3.45 9.62
CA LEU A 183 28.13 -3.29 8.90
C LEU A 183 27.01 -2.77 9.81
N ASN A 184 26.98 -3.16 11.08
CA ASN A 184 26.07 -2.61 12.08
C ASN A 184 26.31 -1.12 12.31
N VAL A 185 27.57 -0.66 12.38
CA VAL A 185 27.87 0.77 12.48
C VAL A 185 27.45 1.52 11.20
N LEU A 186 27.62 0.89 10.03
CA LEU A 186 27.24 1.46 8.75
C LEU A 186 25.72 1.53 8.52
N VAL A 187 24.87 0.87 9.33
CA VAL A 187 23.42 0.94 9.16
C VAL A 187 22.87 2.36 9.32
N LEU A 188 23.47 3.14 10.23
CA LEU A 188 23.07 4.52 10.51
C LEU A 188 23.22 5.43 9.28
N PRO A 189 24.41 5.57 8.66
CA PRO A 189 24.54 6.39 7.46
C PRO A 189 23.72 5.84 6.28
N VAL A 190 23.46 4.53 6.23
CA VAL A 190 22.61 3.90 5.22
C VAL A 190 21.15 4.33 5.35
N ILE A 191 20.63 4.48 6.57
CA ILE A 191 19.25 4.94 6.83
C ILE A 191 19.15 6.47 6.79
N ILE A 192 20.12 7.17 7.38
CA ILE A 192 20.12 8.64 7.49
C ILE A 192 20.44 9.29 6.13
N GLY A 193 21.29 8.68 5.31
CA GLY A 193 21.69 9.21 4.00
C GLY A 193 20.50 9.55 3.09
N PRO A 194 19.54 8.63 2.86
CA PRO A 194 18.31 8.91 2.11
C PRO A 194 17.44 10.04 2.70
N LEU A 195 17.40 10.17 4.03
CA LEU A 195 16.68 11.27 4.70
C LEU A 195 17.37 12.61 4.41
N ILE A 196 18.71 12.65 4.49
CA ILE A 196 19.50 13.84 4.12
C ILE A 196 19.29 14.16 2.63
N ALA A 197 19.24 13.16 1.76
CA ALA A 197 19.01 13.36 0.33
C ALA A 197 17.66 14.06 0.09
N ALA A 198 16.59 13.66 0.80
CA ALA A 198 15.28 14.30 0.72
C ALA A 198 15.34 15.77 1.18
N ILE A 199 16.07 16.07 2.26
CA ILE A 199 16.26 17.44 2.77
C ILE A 199 17.06 18.30 1.78
N VAL A 200 18.16 17.77 1.25
CA VAL A 200 19.00 18.45 0.26
C VAL A 200 18.19 18.74 -1.00
N ARG A 201 17.37 17.79 -1.45
CA ARG A 201 16.48 17.97 -2.60
C ARG A 201 15.50 19.12 -2.37
N PHE A 202 14.83 19.14 -1.22
CA PHE A 202 13.93 20.24 -0.85
C PHE A 202 14.62 21.62 -0.85
N ARG A 203 15.88 21.70 -0.40
CA ARG A 203 16.64 22.97 -0.42
C ARG A 203 16.93 23.48 -1.83
N HIS A 204 17.08 22.58 -2.80
CA HIS A 204 17.35 22.92 -4.20
C HIS A 204 16.08 23.12 -5.04
N SER A 205 14.94 22.57 -4.61
CA SER A 205 13.66 22.68 -5.33
C SER A 205 13.05 24.09 -5.28
N ARG A 206 12.40 24.47 -6.38
CA ARG A 206 11.68 25.75 -6.57
C ARG A 206 10.24 25.49 -7.05
N GLY A 207 9.36 26.49 -6.89
CA GLY A 207 7.98 26.43 -7.38
C GLY A 207 7.15 25.29 -6.77
N ALA A 208 6.39 24.58 -7.61
CA ALA A 208 5.48 23.51 -7.20
C ALA A 208 6.19 22.30 -6.57
N GLU A 209 7.40 21.96 -7.03
CA GLU A 209 8.18 20.84 -6.49
C GLU A 209 8.56 21.07 -5.01
N ARG A 210 8.88 22.32 -4.65
CA ARG A 210 9.18 22.69 -3.26
C ARG A 210 7.98 22.45 -2.34
N GLN A 211 6.76 22.71 -2.81
CA GLN A 211 5.54 22.45 -2.05
C GLN A 211 5.29 20.96 -1.86
N GLN A 212 5.57 20.15 -2.88
CA GLN A 212 5.45 18.68 -2.84
C GLN A 212 6.46 18.06 -1.86
N LEU A 213 7.67 18.61 -1.78
CA LEU A 213 8.75 18.09 -0.91
C LEU A 213 8.78 18.70 0.50
N LYS A 214 8.08 19.81 0.75
CA LYS A 214 8.13 20.55 2.02
C LYS A 214 7.84 19.66 3.23
N TRP A 215 6.73 18.94 3.19
CA TRP A 215 6.31 18.09 4.31
C TRP A 215 7.20 16.87 4.45
N LEU A 216 7.61 16.27 3.33
CA LEU A 216 8.52 15.13 3.33
C LEU A 216 9.88 15.49 3.93
N ALA A 217 10.46 16.64 3.56
CA ALA A 217 11.76 17.07 4.08
C ALA A 217 11.72 17.40 5.57
N TYR A 218 10.65 18.07 6.04
CA TYR A 218 10.46 18.34 7.47
C TYR A 218 10.38 17.04 8.26
N TRP A 219 9.57 16.08 7.77
CA TRP A 219 9.39 14.80 8.44
C TRP A 219 10.63 13.92 8.36
N ALA A 220 11.36 13.94 7.24
CA ALA A 220 12.65 13.26 7.11
C ALA A 220 13.68 13.77 8.12
N GLY A 221 13.70 15.09 8.38
CA GLY A 221 14.54 15.68 9.44
C GLY A 221 14.13 15.20 10.83
N LEU A 222 12.82 15.19 11.13
CA LEU A 222 12.30 14.67 12.39
C LEU A 222 12.66 13.20 12.59
N THR A 223 12.48 12.37 11.55
CA THR A 223 12.84 10.95 11.57
C THR A 223 14.35 10.76 11.80
N ALA A 224 15.19 11.55 11.13
CA ALA A 224 16.65 11.48 11.32
C ALA A 224 17.03 11.81 12.78
N CYS A 225 16.47 12.87 13.35
CA CYS A 225 16.70 13.23 14.76
C CYS A 225 16.22 12.14 15.72
N ALA A 226 15.00 11.61 15.50
CA ALA A 226 14.44 10.55 16.34
C ALA A 226 15.30 9.28 16.32
N LEU A 227 15.83 8.90 15.16
CA LEU A 227 16.74 7.76 15.01
C LEU A 227 18.05 7.99 15.76
N VAL A 228 18.66 9.17 15.64
CA VAL A 228 19.90 9.50 16.37
C VAL A 228 19.68 9.45 17.88
N VAL A 229 18.59 10.04 18.38
CA VAL A 229 18.24 10.02 19.81
C VAL A 229 18.02 8.58 20.29
N SER A 230 17.33 7.75 19.50
CA SER A 230 17.10 6.35 19.85
C SER A 230 18.37 5.51 19.95
N VAL A 231 19.46 5.91 19.27
CA VAL A 231 20.76 5.23 19.37
C VAL A 231 21.61 5.78 20.52
N VAL A 232 21.62 7.10 20.72
CA VAL A 232 22.47 7.75 21.73
C VAL A 232 21.89 7.57 23.15
N ALA A 233 20.57 7.56 23.29
CA ALA A 233 19.88 7.43 24.57
C ALA A 233 18.75 6.37 24.50
N PRO A 234 19.10 5.08 24.29
CA PRO A 234 18.13 4.03 24.03
C PRO A 234 17.23 3.79 25.24
N ASN A 235 15.94 4.05 25.08
CA ASN A 235 14.89 3.66 26.01
C ASN A 235 13.59 3.32 25.25
N PRO A 236 12.62 2.63 25.86
CA PRO A 236 11.40 2.22 25.17
C PRO A 236 10.62 3.37 24.49
N ALA A 237 10.62 4.57 25.11
CA ALA A 237 9.95 5.74 24.55
C ALA A 237 10.67 6.27 23.31
N THR A 238 12.00 6.38 23.32
CA THR A 238 12.79 6.85 22.17
C THR A 238 12.69 5.89 20.97
N ILE A 239 12.67 4.58 21.22
CA ILE A 239 12.47 3.56 20.18
C ILE A 239 11.05 3.68 19.59
N LEU A 240 10.03 3.85 20.45
CA LEU A 240 8.66 4.07 19.99
C LEU A 240 8.53 5.34 19.15
N ILE A 241 9.13 6.45 19.58
CA ILE A 241 9.16 7.72 18.85
C ILE A 241 9.85 7.55 17.50
N ALA A 242 10.99 6.85 17.45
CA ALA A 242 11.68 6.55 16.19
C ALA A 242 10.76 5.77 15.25
N ASN A 243 10.13 4.68 15.70
CA ASN A 243 9.22 3.89 14.87
C ASN A 243 8.02 4.70 14.35
N LEU A 244 7.39 5.51 15.21
CA LEU A 244 6.29 6.40 14.83
C LEU A 244 6.74 7.47 13.82
N SER A 245 7.96 7.99 13.98
CA SER A 245 8.50 8.99 13.06
C SER A 245 8.68 8.43 11.65
N ILE A 246 9.12 7.18 11.50
CA ILE A 246 9.27 6.56 10.18
C ILE A 246 7.87 6.42 9.55
N LEU A 247 6.84 6.01 10.29
CA LEU A 247 5.46 5.86 9.78
C LEU A 247 4.89 7.14 9.16
N GLY A 248 5.31 8.32 9.61
CA GLY A 248 4.85 9.56 9.00
C GLY A 248 5.48 9.86 7.63
N LEU A 249 6.59 9.21 7.23
CA LEU A 249 7.17 9.37 5.90
C LEU A 249 6.17 9.04 4.78
N PRO A 250 5.56 7.83 4.73
CA PRO A 250 4.57 7.54 3.70
C PRO A 250 3.30 8.39 3.82
N ILE A 251 2.94 8.86 5.02
CA ILE A 251 1.83 9.81 5.19
C ILE A 251 2.16 11.13 4.51
N THR A 252 3.38 11.65 4.68
CA THR A 252 3.79 12.89 3.98
C THR A 252 3.86 12.70 2.47
N VAL A 253 4.23 11.50 1.99
CA VAL A 253 4.12 11.17 0.57
C VAL A 253 2.67 11.14 0.10
N ALA A 254 1.76 10.54 0.87
CA ALA A 254 0.34 10.56 0.57
C ALA A 254 -0.19 12.01 0.50
N ILE A 255 0.23 12.88 1.42
CA ILE A 255 -0.11 14.31 1.38
C ILE A 255 0.47 14.98 0.13
N ALA A 256 1.71 14.68 -0.26
CA ALA A 256 2.31 15.20 -1.50
C ALA A 256 1.50 14.79 -2.74
N ILE A 257 1.04 13.55 -2.77
CA ILE A 257 0.19 12.99 -3.82
C ILE A 257 -1.19 13.63 -3.84
N PHE A 258 -1.88 13.69 -2.70
CA PHE A 258 -3.27 14.10 -2.61
C PHE A 258 -3.47 15.62 -2.60
N ARG A 259 -2.69 16.33 -1.79
CA ARG A 259 -2.86 17.78 -1.58
C ARG A 259 -2.20 18.61 -2.68
N TYR A 260 -1.03 18.15 -3.15
CA TYR A 260 -0.24 18.88 -4.16
C TYR A 260 -0.35 18.24 -5.56
N ARG A 261 -1.33 17.34 -5.73
CA ARG A 261 -1.67 16.63 -6.98
C ARG A 261 -0.46 16.03 -7.69
N LEU A 262 0.53 15.56 -6.92
CA LEU A 262 1.70 14.90 -7.48
C LEU A 262 1.19 13.67 -8.27
N TYR A 263 1.45 13.66 -9.58
CA TYR A 263 1.02 12.68 -10.59
C TYR A 263 -0.37 12.85 -11.26
N ASP A 264 -1.14 13.91 -10.98
CA ASP A 264 -2.46 14.18 -11.59
C ASP A 264 -3.46 13.02 -11.46
N ILE A 265 -3.60 12.49 -10.24
CA ILE A 265 -4.46 11.34 -9.92
C ILE A 265 -5.73 11.70 -9.11
N ASP A 266 -6.03 13.00 -9.00
CA ASP A 266 -7.16 13.57 -8.25
C ASP A 266 -8.53 13.06 -8.73
N VAL A 267 -8.72 12.92 -10.04
CA VAL A 267 -9.95 12.36 -10.63
C VAL A 267 -10.16 10.91 -10.18
N LEU A 268 -9.09 10.12 -10.11
CA LEU A 268 -9.20 8.73 -9.67
C LEU A 268 -9.55 8.66 -8.19
N ILE A 269 -8.92 9.48 -7.34
CA ILE A 269 -9.18 9.47 -5.90
C ILE A 269 -10.64 9.77 -5.60
N LYS A 270 -11.19 10.84 -6.19
CA LYS A 270 -12.62 11.18 -6.03
C LYS A 270 -13.50 10.00 -6.43
N ARG A 271 -13.19 9.34 -7.55
CA ARG A 271 -13.92 8.17 -8.03
C ARG A 271 -13.78 7.00 -7.07
N THR A 272 -12.58 6.57 -6.73
CA THR A 272 -12.36 5.43 -5.83
C THR A 272 -12.90 5.67 -4.43
N LEU A 273 -12.88 6.90 -3.93
CA LEU A 273 -13.39 7.25 -2.61
C LEU A 273 -14.91 7.25 -2.58
N VAL A 274 -15.58 7.80 -3.60
CA VAL A 274 -17.04 7.69 -3.74
C VAL A 274 -17.46 6.23 -3.90
N TYR A 275 -16.90 5.51 -4.88
CA TYR A 275 -17.23 4.11 -5.12
C TYR A 275 -16.90 3.20 -3.92
N GLY A 276 -15.76 3.45 -3.28
CA GLY A 276 -15.31 2.73 -2.09
C GLY A 276 -16.20 3.01 -0.89
N ALA A 277 -16.51 4.27 -0.60
CA ALA A 277 -17.40 4.66 0.50
C ALA A 277 -18.81 4.09 0.30
N THR A 278 -19.35 4.15 -0.92
CA THR A 278 -20.65 3.54 -1.23
C THR A 278 -20.60 2.02 -1.05
N SER A 279 -19.58 1.34 -1.59
CA SER A 279 -19.48 -0.11 -1.46
C SER A 279 -19.30 -0.54 0.00
N ALA A 280 -18.53 0.22 0.78
CA ALA A 280 -18.35 0.00 2.21
C ALA A 280 -19.65 0.25 2.99
N ALA A 281 -20.37 1.34 2.69
CA ALA A 281 -21.66 1.61 3.31
C ALA A 281 -22.66 0.48 3.03
N VAL A 282 -22.76 0.00 1.79
CA VAL A 282 -23.60 -1.16 1.44
C VAL A 282 -23.19 -2.41 2.23
N ALA A 283 -21.88 -2.69 2.29
CA ALA A 283 -21.38 -3.86 3.02
C ALA A 283 -21.67 -3.77 4.54
N VAL A 284 -21.44 -2.61 5.15
CA VAL A 284 -21.68 -2.36 6.57
C VAL A 284 -23.18 -2.41 6.89
N SER A 285 -24.02 -1.73 6.12
CA SER A 285 -25.49 -1.77 6.30
C SER A 285 -26.02 -3.19 6.19
N PHE A 286 -25.50 -3.99 5.26
CA PHE A 286 -25.87 -5.39 5.13
C PHE A 286 -25.36 -6.24 6.29
N PHE A 287 -24.10 -6.09 6.68
CA PHE A 287 -23.54 -6.82 7.83
C PHE A 287 -24.33 -6.54 9.11
N LEU A 288 -24.66 -5.27 9.36
CA LEU A 288 -25.53 -4.86 10.46
C LEU A 288 -26.94 -5.45 10.32
N GLY A 289 -27.50 -5.46 9.11
CA GLY A 289 -28.79 -6.09 8.83
C GLY A 289 -28.79 -7.59 9.10
N LEU A 290 -27.72 -8.30 8.72
CA LEU A 290 -27.55 -9.73 8.95
C LEU A 290 -27.41 -10.03 10.44
N VAL A 291 -26.58 -9.27 11.16
CA VAL A 291 -26.42 -9.39 12.62
C VAL A 291 -27.73 -9.11 13.34
N ALA A 292 -28.47 -8.07 12.94
CA ALA A 292 -29.76 -7.72 13.51
C ALA A 292 -30.82 -8.80 13.24
N LEU A 293 -30.90 -9.32 12.00
CA LEU A 293 -31.81 -10.39 11.63
C LEU A 293 -31.48 -11.69 12.36
N GLN A 294 -30.20 -12.04 12.48
CA GLN A 294 -29.74 -13.21 13.22
C GLN A 294 -30.05 -13.08 14.72
N ALA A 295 -29.88 -11.89 15.30
CA ALA A 295 -30.28 -11.60 16.68
C ALA A 295 -31.80 -11.72 16.88
N ALA A 296 -32.61 -11.27 15.91
CA ALA A 296 -34.07 -11.34 15.96
C ALA A 296 -34.61 -12.76 15.72
N LEU A 297 -33.93 -13.58 14.92
CA LEU A 297 -34.31 -14.97 14.63
C LEU A 297 -33.77 -15.97 15.65
N ARG A 298 -32.72 -15.62 16.40
CA ARG A 298 -32.13 -16.45 17.47
C ARG A 298 -33.14 -17.06 18.44
N PRO A 299 -34.22 -16.35 18.88
CA PRO A 299 -35.25 -16.91 19.75
C PRO A 299 -36.15 -17.95 19.05
N LEU A 300 -36.28 -17.88 17.72
CA LEU A 300 -37.17 -18.74 16.91
C LEU A 300 -36.46 -19.97 16.32
N THR A 301 -35.13 -19.93 16.21
CA THR A 301 -34.32 -20.98 15.56
C THR A 301 -33.56 -21.89 16.53
N SER A 302 -33.92 -21.90 17.81
CA SER A 302 -33.25 -22.63 18.91
C SER A 302 -33.35 -24.17 18.84
N GLY A 303 -33.34 -24.77 17.64
CA GLY A 303 -33.38 -26.22 17.47
C GLY A 303 -33.15 -26.81 16.07
N SER A 304 -32.89 -26.02 15.01
CA SER A 304 -32.67 -26.59 13.67
C SER A 304 -31.57 -25.86 12.87
N GLU A 305 -30.47 -26.56 12.64
CA GLU A 305 -29.33 -26.13 11.81
C GLU A 305 -29.76 -25.78 10.38
N PHE A 306 -30.78 -26.48 9.85
CA PHE A 306 -31.37 -26.21 8.54
C PHE A 306 -32.05 -24.84 8.45
N ALA A 307 -32.69 -24.37 9.52
CA ALA A 307 -33.33 -23.05 9.54
C ALA A 307 -32.30 -21.91 9.52
N VAL A 308 -31.15 -22.12 10.18
CA VAL A 308 -30.02 -21.17 10.17
C VAL A 308 -29.33 -21.16 8.79
N ALA A 309 -29.12 -22.33 8.20
CA ALA A 309 -28.57 -22.44 6.85
C ALA A 309 -29.49 -21.81 5.78
N ALA A 310 -30.81 -22.09 5.84
CA ALA A 310 -31.78 -21.55 4.89
C ALA A 310 -31.94 -20.03 5.01
N SER A 311 -31.96 -19.48 6.23
CA SER A 311 -32.04 -18.03 6.45
C SER A 311 -30.77 -17.30 6.00
N THR A 312 -29.60 -17.92 6.16
CA THR A 312 -28.32 -17.40 5.65
C THR A 312 -28.31 -17.39 4.13
N LEU A 313 -28.74 -18.50 3.50
CA LEU A 313 -28.80 -18.63 2.04
C LEU A 313 -29.80 -17.65 1.41
N PHE A 314 -30.97 -17.48 2.04
CA PHE A 314 -32.00 -16.52 1.61
C PHE A 314 -31.51 -15.06 1.71
N SER A 315 -30.82 -14.73 2.81
CA SER A 315 -30.20 -13.41 2.98
C SER A 315 -29.13 -13.14 1.91
N PHE A 316 -28.37 -14.17 1.53
CA PHE A 316 -27.35 -14.08 0.48
C PHE A 316 -27.97 -14.01 -0.93
N ALA A 317 -29.13 -14.61 -1.18
CA ALA A 317 -29.84 -14.50 -2.45
C ALA A 317 -30.41 -13.08 -2.67
N LEU A 318 -30.93 -12.45 -1.61
CA LEU A 318 -31.40 -11.05 -1.67
C LEU A 318 -30.27 -10.03 -1.86
N PHE A 319 -29.03 -10.39 -1.51
CA PHE A 319 -27.85 -9.51 -1.58
C PHE A 319 -27.54 -9.03 -3.00
N GLN A 320 -27.58 -9.93 -3.98
CA GLN A 320 -27.15 -9.62 -5.35
C GLN A 320 -28.01 -8.56 -6.06
N PRO A 321 -29.36 -8.60 -6.00
CA PRO A 321 -30.20 -7.58 -6.62
C PRO A 321 -30.19 -6.23 -5.90
N ILE A 322 -30.17 -6.20 -4.57
CA ILE A 322 -30.17 -4.95 -3.79
C ILE A 322 -28.84 -4.20 -3.99
N ARG A 323 -27.72 -4.92 -3.95
CA ARG A 323 -26.39 -4.35 -4.19
C ARG A 323 -26.31 -3.65 -5.55
N ARG A 324 -26.84 -4.28 -6.60
CA ARG A 324 -26.85 -3.70 -7.95
C ARG A 324 -27.64 -2.40 -7.99
N ARG A 325 -28.86 -2.37 -7.44
CA ARG A 325 -29.70 -1.15 -7.44
C ARG A 325 -29.06 0.02 -6.70
N VAL A 326 -28.44 -0.22 -5.54
CA VAL A 326 -27.77 0.84 -4.78
C VAL A 326 -26.53 1.35 -5.53
N GLN A 327 -25.76 0.45 -6.14
CA GLN A 327 -24.60 0.83 -6.97
C GLN A 327 -25.03 1.63 -8.21
N ASP A 328 -26.11 1.24 -8.87
CA ASP A 328 -26.63 1.92 -10.06
C ASP A 328 -27.16 3.33 -9.74
N GLU A 329 -27.84 3.50 -8.61
CA GLU A 329 -28.34 4.81 -8.19
C GLU A 329 -27.20 5.75 -7.78
N VAL A 330 -26.15 5.22 -7.13
CA VAL A 330 -24.92 5.98 -6.86
C VAL A 330 -24.20 6.36 -8.14
N ASN A 331 -24.05 5.43 -9.08
CA ASN A 331 -23.45 5.69 -10.39
C ASN A 331 -24.18 6.84 -11.10
N ARG A 332 -25.51 6.83 -11.06
CA ARG A 332 -26.36 7.85 -11.67
C ARG A 332 -26.22 9.21 -10.99
N ARG A 333 -26.05 9.24 -9.66
CA ARG A 333 -26.04 10.48 -8.87
C ARG A 333 -24.66 11.14 -8.78
N PHE A 334 -23.58 10.35 -8.85
CA PHE A 334 -22.20 10.85 -8.72
C PHE A 334 -21.40 10.87 -10.04
N ASP A 335 -21.64 9.94 -10.98
CA ASP A 335 -20.94 9.87 -12.27
C ASP A 335 -21.83 10.45 -13.40
N ARG A 336 -22.50 11.58 -13.09
CA ARG A 336 -23.48 12.25 -13.98
C ARG A 336 -22.88 12.60 -15.35
N SER A 337 -21.57 12.85 -15.43
CA SER A 337 -20.87 13.16 -16.67
C SER A 337 -20.75 11.98 -17.63
N ARG A 338 -20.66 10.74 -17.12
CA ARG A 338 -20.47 9.55 -17.95
C ARG A 338 -21.78 8.85 -18.31
N TYR A 339 -22.76 8.83 -17.38
CA TYR A 339 -24.09 8.31 -17.69
C TYR A 339 -24.79 9.14 -18.77
N ASN A 340 -24.60 10.46 -18.75
CA ASN A 340 -25.09 11.32 -19.83
C ASN A 340 -24.37 11.02 -21.15
N ALA A 341 -23.04 10.92 -21.18
CA ALA A 341 -22.31 10.69 -22.43
C ALA A 341 -22.70 9.40 -23.15
N THR A 342 -22.82 8.27 -22.45
CA THR A 342 -23.20 7.00 -23.09
C THR A 342 -24.65 7.02 -23.55
N ARG A 343 -25.56 7.59 -22.75
CA ARG A 343 -26.99 7.66 -23.11
C ARG A 343 -27.27 8.65 -24.23
N THR A 344 -26.47 9.73 -24.33
CA THR A 344 -26.52 10.64 -25.47
C THR A 344 -26.03 9.95 -26.73
N VAL A 345 -24.98 9.12 -26.66
CA VAL A 345 -24.49 8.34 -27.82
C VAL A 345 -25.47 7.23 -28.22
N ASP A 346 -26.06 6.52 -27.26
CA ASP A 346 -27.04 5.47 -27.55
C ASP A 346 -28.35 6.06 -28.10
N ALA A 347 -28.85 7.16 -27.51
CA ALA A 347 -30.02 7.87 -28.04
C ALA A 347 -29.73 8.45 -29.44
N PHE A 348 -28.51 8.94 -29.68
CA PHE A 348 -28.10 9.43 -30.99
C PHE A 348 -27.95 8.28 -32.01
N ALA A 349 -27.49 7.12 -31.57
CA ALA A 349 -27.37 5.91 -32.40
C ALA A 349 -28.73 5.29 -32.73
N ASP A 350 -29.70 5.38 -31.82
CA ASP A 350 -31.08 4.95 -32.07
C ASP A 350 -31.78 5.89 -33.07
N VAL A 351 -31.61 7.22 -32.95
CA VAL A 351 -32.14 8.19 -33.93
C VAL A 351 -31.50 8.00 -35.32
N LEU A 352 -30.18 7.77 -35.38
CA LEU A 352 -29.46 7.46 -36.63
C LEU A 352 -29.93 6.17 -37.33
N ARG A 353 -30.58 5.26 -36.60
CA ARG A 353 -30.99 3.95 -37.12
C ARG A 353 -32.39 3.97 -37.71
N ASP A 354 -33.23 4.88 -37.23
CA ASP A 354 -34.65 4.98 -37.61
C ASP A 354 -34.94 6.13 -38.59
N GLU A 355 -34.12 7.19 -38.63
CA GLU A 355 -34.31 8.33 -39.56
C GLU A 355 -33.62 8.09 -40.92
N VAL A 356 -34.41 7.97 -41.99
CA VAL A 356 -33.94 7.75 -43.38
C VAL A 356 -33.84 9.07 -44.17
N ASP A 357 -34.08 10.22 -43.54
CA ASP A 357 -33.99 11.53 -44.19
C ASP A 357 -32.76 12.35 -43.74
N LEU A 358 -31.86 12.61 -44.69
CA LEU A 358 -30.56 13.25 -44.44
C LEU A 358 -30.68 14.69 -43.93
N ASP A 359 -31.79 15.37 -44.23
CA ASP A 359 -32.04 16.74 -43.80
C ASP A 359 -32.52 16.82 -42.34
N GLU A 360 -33.31 15.85 -41.87
CA GLU A 360 -33.71 15.76 -40.45
C GLU A 360 -32.52 15.35 -39.57
N LEU A 361 -31.72 14.39 -40.02
CA LEU A 361 -30.51 13.95 -39.32
C LEU A 361 -29.50 15.09 -39.11
N ARG A 362 -29.40 16.01 -40.07
CA ARG A 362 -28.57 17.21 -39.96
C ARG A 362 -29.11 18.19 -38.91
N ALA A 363 -30.42 18.41 -38.87
CA ALA A 363 -31.05 19.30 -37.91
C ALA A 363 -30.91 18.77 -36.48
N ASP A 364 -31.12 17.47 -36.27
CA ASP A 364 -31.04 16.82 -34.97
C ASP A 364 -29.61 16.74 -34.43
N LEU A 365 -28.62 16.48 -35.28
CA LEU A 365 -27.20 16.46 -34.90
C LEU A 365 -26.74 17.85 -34.43
N ILE A 366 -27.13 18.90 -35.15
CA ILE A 366 -26.82 20.28 -34.77
C ILE A 366 -27.54 20.66 -33.47
N GLY A 367 -28.83 20.32 -33.33
CA GLY A 367 -29.62 20.59 -32.13
C GLY A 367 -29.06 19.92 -30.89
N SER A 368 -28.71 18.63 -30.99
CA SER A 368 -28.15 17.85 -29.88
C SER A 368 -26.77 18.37 -29.45
N VAL A 369 -25.92 18.78 -30.40
CA VAL A 369 -24.63 19.43 -30.12
C VAL A 369 -24.82 20.80 -29.46
N GLN A 370 -25.80 21.60 -29.92
CA GLN A 370 -26.09 22.90 -29.32
C GLN A 370 -26.60 22.79 -27.89
N GLN A 371 -27.49 21.83 -27.63
CA GLN A 371 -28.06 21.62 -26.31
C GLN A 371 -27.08 21.00 -25.33
N THR A 372 -26.14 20.18 -25.82
CA THR A 372 -25.18 19.48 -24.97
C THR A 372 -23.92 20.30 -24.69
N MET A 373 -23.43 21.06 -25.69
CA MET A 373 -22.13 21.73 -25.63
C MET A 373 -22.20 23.26 -25.60
N ALA A 374 -23.38 23.86 -25.86
CA ALA A 374 -23.60 25.31 -25.96
C ALA A 374 -22.48 26.08 -26.71
N PRO A 375 -22.05 25.64 -27.91
CA PRO A 375 -20.98 26.29 -28.65
C PRO A 375 -21.45 27.63 -29.23
N ALA A 376 -20.51 28.57 -29.39
CA ALA A 376 -20.79 29.87 -30.01
C ALA A 376 -21.09 29.77 -31.53
N HIS A 377 -20.54 28.77 -32.23
CA HIS A 377 -20.82 28.48 -33.64
C HIS A 377 -20.67 26.98 -33.94
N THR A 378 -21.52 26.44 -34.82
CA THR A 378 -21.49 25.05 -35.31
C THR A 378 -21.66 25.04 -36.82
N SER A 379 -20.85 24.25 -37.55
CA SER A 379 -21.04 24.01 -38.99
C SER A 379 -20.86 22.53 -39.34
N LEU A 380 -21.71 22.01 -40.23
CA LEU A 380 -21.68 20.62 -40.71
C LEU A 380 -21.44 20.63 -42.21
N TRP A 381 -20.39 19.92 -42.67
CA TRP A 381 -20.01 19.79 -44.07
C TRP A 381 -20.26 18.37 -44.56
N LEU A 382 -21.10 18.22 -45.58
CA LEU A 382 -21.35 16.95 -46.27
C LEU A 382 -20.45 16.87 -47.50
N ARG A 383 -19.86 15.69 -47.72
CA ARG A 383 -19.02 15.43 -48.89
C ARG A 383 -19.90 14.99 -50.06
N GLU A 384 -20.06 15.84 -51.07
CA GLU A 384 -20.71 15.43 -52.32
C GLU A 384 -19.88 14.33 -53.01
N ARG A 385 -20.53 13.22 -53.34
CA ARG A 385 -19.95 12.19 -54.20
C ARG A 385 -19.92 12.77 -55.61
N ILE A 386 -18.72 13.07 -56.10
CA ILE A 386 -18.47 13.35 -57.51
C ILE A 386 -18.83 12.06 -58.28
N SER A 387 -19.91 12.13 -59.07
CA SER A 387 -20.39 11.06 -59.94
C SER A 387 -19.46 10.82 -61.13
#